data_AF-A0A6I9PTW3-F1
#
_entry.id   AF-A0A6I9PTW3-F1
#
_cell.length_a   1.000
_cell.length_b   1.000
_cell.length_c   1.000
_cell.angle_alpha   90.00
_cell.angle_beta   90.00
_cell.angle_gamma   90.00
#
_symmetry.space_group_name_H-M   'P 1'
#
loop_
_entity.id
_entity.type
_entity.pdbx_description
1 polymer ?
#
loop_
_entity_poly.entity_id
_entity_poly.type
_entity_poly.pdbx_seq_one_letter_code
_entity_poly.pdbx_strand_id
1 'polypeptide(L)'
;EEAEGVSKLLCDASSQWRNLALEVRSVRSMLEEVLSNWEKYGGTVASLQAWLEDAESMLNQSEGGKRDFFRNLSHWMQQHTDMNDAGNFLIETCDESVSRDLKQQLLLLNGRWRELFVKVKHVGHI
;
A
#
# COMPACT_ATOMS: atom_id res chain seq x y z
N GLU A 1 -17.67 -5.89 55.33
CA GLU A 1 -18.57 -5.75 54.17
C GLU A 1 -18.30 -4.49 53.35
N GLU A 2 -18.50 -3.26 53.87
CA GLU A 2 -18.32 -2.04 53.05
C GLU A 2 -16.89 -1.83 52.53
N ALA A 3 -15.86 -1.99 53.38
CA ALA A 3 -14.46 -1.86 52.96
C ALA A 3 -14.04 -2.91 51.91
N GLU A 4 -14.64 -4.09 51.97
CA GLU A 4 -14.39 -5.20 51.04
C GLU A 4 -15.06 -4.93 49.68
N GLY A 5 -16.26 -4.35 49.69
CA GLY A 5 -16.94 -3.84 48.50
C GLY A 5 -16.18 -2.71 47.82
N VAL A 6 -15.65 -1.75 48.58
CA VAL A 6 -14.81 -0.66 48.06
C VAL A 6 -13.51 -1.21 47.45
N SER A 7 -12.86 -2.18 48.11
CA SER A 7 -11.64 -2.82 47.58
C SER A 7 -11.90 -3.54 46.26
N LYS A 8 -13.04 -4.22 46.13
CA LYS A 8 -13.44 -4.89 44.88
C LYS A 8 -13.69 -3.89 43.76
N LEU A 9 -14.44 -2.82 44.02
CA LEU A 9 -14.71 -1.75 43.04
C LEU A 9 -13.41 -1.09 42.54
N LEU A 10 -12.47 -0.83 43.45
CA LEU A 10 -11.16 -0.27 43.09
C LEU A 10 -10.36 -1.22 42.19
N CYS A 11 -10.38 -2.52 42.48
CA CYS A 11 -9.72 -3.54 41.67
C CYS A 11 -10.35 -3.62 40.27
N ASP A 12 -11.69 -3.65 40.19
CA ASP A 12 -12.43 -3.72 38.92
C ASP A 12 -12.16 -2.47 38.06
N ALA A 13 -12.21 -1.28 38.66
CA ALA A 13 -11.89 -0.02 37.98
C ALA A 13 -10.44 0.02 37.49
N SER A 14 -9.48 -0.46 38.30
CA SER A 14 -8.07 -0.53 37.91
C SER A 14 -7.84 -1.51 36.75
N SER A 15 -8.56 -2.64 36.74
CA SER A 15 -8.50 -3.62 35.66
C SER A 15 -9.08 -3.07 34.36
N GLN A 16 -10.25 -2.43 34.43
CA GLN A 16 -10.87 -1.77 33.28
C GLN A 16 -9.98 -0.67 32.70
N TRP A 17 -9.36 0.16 33.55
CA TRP A 17 -8.42 1.19 33.10
C TRP A 17 -7.22 0.59 32.37
N ARG A 18 -6.65 -0.50 32.90
CA ARG A 18 -5.54 -1.20 32.24
C ARG A 18 -5.94 -1.76 30.89
N ASN A 19 -7.12 -2.37 30.79
CA ASN A 19 -7.63 -2.92 29.52
C ASN A 19 -7.84 -1.81 28.49
N LEU A 20 -8.50 -0.71 28.88
CA LEU A 20 -8.69 0.45 28.02
C LEU A 20 -7.35 1.05 27.56
N ALA A 21 -6.38 1.17 28.47
CA ALA A 21 -5.05 1.67 28.12
C ALA A 21 -4.32 0.77 27.11
N LEU A 22 -4.53 -0.55 27.18
CA LEU A 22 -3.99 -1.50 26.20
C LEU A 22 -4.70 -1.36 24.85
N GLU A 23 -6.03 -1.26 24.83
CA GLU A 23 -6.82 -1.07 23.61
C GLU A 23 -6.42 0.21 22.88
N VAL A 24 -6.29 1.33 23.60
CA VAL A 24 -5.87 2.61 23.02
C VAL A 24 -4.48 2.51 22.39
N ARG A 25 -3.53 1.82 23.04
CA ARG A 25 -2.19 1.60 22.47
C ARG A 25 -2.25 0.73 21.22
N SER A 26 -3.06 -0.33 21.22
CA SER A 26 -3.25 -1.21 20.06
C SER A 26 -3.82 -0.46 18.86
N VAL A 27 -4.89 0.32 19.07
CA VAL A 27 -5.49 1.17 18.03
C VAL A 27 -4.48 2.17 17.50
N ARG A 28 -3.67 2.79 18.37
CA ARG A 28 -2.62 3.70 17.94
C ARG A 28 -1.60 3.01 17.04
N SER A 29 -1.07 1.85 17.42
CA SER A 29 -0.10 1.12 16.59
C SER A 29 -0.69 0.71 15.24
N MET A 30 -1.96 0.30 15.21
CA MET A 30 -2.68 0.02 13.97
C MET A 30 -2.79 1.25 13.07
N LEU A 31 -3.13 2.41 13.63
CA LEU A 31 -3.20 3.66 12.86
C LEU A 31 -1.84 4.12 12.35
N GLU A 32 -0.77 3.95 13.14
CA GLU A 32 0.61 4.23 12.71
C GLU A 32 1.00 3.35 11.50
N GLU A 33 0.59 2.08 11.49
CA GLU A 33 0.80 1.17 10.35
C GLU A 33 -0.02 1.57 9.12
N VAL A 34 -1.29 1.95 9.31
CA VAL A 34 -2.15 2.48 8.23
C VAL A 34 -1.54 3.72 7.60
N LEU A 35 -1.04 4.67 8.40
CA LEU A 35 -0.39 5.88 7.91
C LEU A 35 0.88 5.56 7.10
N SER A 36 1.73 4.65 7.62
CA SER A 36 2.93 4.23 6.90
C SER A 36 2.60 3.59 5.55
N ASN A 37 1.52 2.81 5.46
CA ASN A 37 1.07 2.21 4.21
C ASN A 37 0.50 3.25 3.24
N TRP A 38 -0.21 4.27 3.72
CA TRP A 38 -0.66 5.38 2.89
C TRP A 38 0.50 6.17 2.28
N GLU A 39 1.53 6.48 3.06
CA GLU A 39 2.73 7.17 2.56
C GLU A 39 3.45 6.33 1.49
N LYS A 40 3.64 5.03 1.76
CA LYS A 40 4.25 4.09 0.81
C LYS A 40 3.40 3.97 -0.46
N TYR A 41 2.09 3.78 -0.33
CA TYR A 41 1.17 3.64 -1.46
C TYR A 41 1.16 4.90 -2.32
N GLY A 42 0.96 6.08 -1.72
CA GLY A 42 0.93 7.34 -2.45
C GLY A 42 2.25 7.63 -3.18
N GLY A 43 3.39 7.41 -2.52
CA GLY A 43 4.71 7.61 -3.12
C GLY A 43 4.98 6.66 -4.29
N THR A 44 4.65 5.36 -4.14
CA THR A 44 4.85 4.35 -5.19
C THR A 44 3.88 4.52 -6.35
N VAL A 45 2.62 4.90 -6.11
CA VAL A 45 1.65 5.22 -7.17
C VAL A 45 2.14 6.39 -8.01
N ALA A 46 2.57 7.49 -7.37
CA ALA A 46 3.02 8.68 -8.08
C ALA A 46 4.26 8.39 -8.95
N SER A 47 5.26 7.69 -8.39
CA SER A 47 6.48 7.33 -9.13
C SER A 47 6.18 6.36 -10.28
N LEU A 48 5.35 5.35 -10.04
CA LEU A 48 5.04 4.32 -11.03
C LEU A 48 4.18 4.86 -12.17
N GLN A 49 3.24 5.78 -11.88
CA GLN A 49 2.44 6.43 -12.93
C GLN A 49 3.31 7.24 -13.89
N ALA A 50 4.19 8.10 -13.34
CA ALA A 50 5.10 8.90 -14.16
C ALA A 50 6.01 7.99 -15.02
N TRP A 51 6.55 6.93 -14.42
CA TRP A 51 7.37 5.98 -15.16
C TRP A 51 6.58 5.22 -16.23
N LEU A 52 5.34 4.81 -15.96
CA LEU A 52 4.49 4.12 -16.95
C LEU A 52 4.20 5.01 -18.17
N GLU A 53 3.96 6.30 -17.95
CA GLU A 53 3.74 7.26 -19.04
C GLU A 53 4.99 7.40 -19.92
N ASP A 54 6.16 7.53 -19.31
CA ASP A 54 7.43 7.56 -20.03
C ASP A 54 7.68 6.24 -20.78
N ALA A 55 7.42 5.11 -20.13
CA ALA A 55 7.62 3.78 -20.70
C ALA A 55 6.71 3.54 -21.91
N GLU A 56 5.44 3.94 -21.83
CA GLU A 56 4.48 3.86 -22.93
C GLU A 56 4.92 4.72 -24.12
N SER A 57 5.47 5.91 -23.88
CA SER A 57 6.05 6.77 -24.92
C SER A 57 7.28 6.14 -25.59
N MET A 58 8.13 5.45 -24.81
CA MET A 58 9.33 4.77 -25.31
C MET A 58 9.02 3.57 -26.22
N LEU A 59 7.81 3.00 -26.19
CA LEU A 59 7.45 1.87 -27.07
C LEU A 59 7.55 2.21 -28.57
N ASN A 60 7.44 3.49 -28.94
CA ASN A 60 7.54 3.95 -30.34
C ASN A 60 8.97 4.39 -30.73
N GLN A 61 9.94 4.30 -29.82
CA GLN A 61 11.31 4.70 -30.07
C GLN A 61 12.15 3.56 -30.68
N SER A 62 13.42 3.85 -30.98
CA SER A 62 14.36 2.83 -31.46
C SER A 62 14.66 1.78 -30.38
N GLU A 63 15.03 0.56 -30.80
CA GLU A 63 15.42 -0.53 -29.89
C GLU A 63 16.59 -0.16 -28.96
N GLY A 64 17.50 0.71 -29.42
CA GLY A 64 18.57 1.26 -28.59
C GLY A 64 18.03 2.08 -27.42
N GLY A 65 17.12 3.01 -27.71
CA GLY A 65 16.47 3.84 -26.68
C GLY A 65 15.64 3.02 -25.69
N LYS A 66 14.90 2.01 -26.17
CA LYS A 66 14.15 1.10 -25.30
C LYS A 66 15.06 0.34 -24.33
N ARG A 67 16.15 -0.26 -24.82
CA ARG A 67 17.08 -1.01 -23.96
C ARG A 67 17.70 -0.14 -22.86
N ASP A 68 18.05 1.10 -23.19
CA ASP A 68 18.62 2.01 -22.20
C ASP A 68 17.59 2.43 -21.15
N PHE A 69 16.35 2.73 -21.56
CA PHE A 69 15.27 3.08 -20.63
C PHE A 69 14.90 1.92 -19.69
N PHE A 70 14.74 0.71 -20.23
CA PHE A 70 14.35 -0.48 -19.45
C PHE A 70 15.49 -1.12 -18.66
N ARG A 71 16.70 -0.54 -18.66
CA ARG A 71 17.84 -1.06 -17.88
C ARG A 71 17.54 -1.16 -16.37
N ASN A 72 16.72 -0.27 -15.85
CA ASN A 72 16.33 -0.23 -14.44
C ASN A 72 14.97 -0.89 -14.17
N LEU A 73 14.49 -1.77 -15.07
CA LEU A 73 13.16 -2.38 -14.94
C LEU A 73 12.97 -3.15 -13.63
N SER A 74 14.01 -3.78 -13.09
CA SER A 74 13.94 -4.51 -11.82
C SER A 74 13.55 -3.61 -10.64
N HIS A 75 14.01 -2.36 -10.62
CA HIS A 75 13.61 -1.39 -9.61
C HIS A 75 12.11 -1.09 -9.70
N TRP A 76 11.59 -0.90 -10.91
CA TRP A 76 10.17 -0.64 -11.13
C TRP A 76 9.28 -1.85 -10.87
N MET A 77 9.78 -3.07 -11.11
CA MET A 77 9.10 -4.29 -10.68
C MET A 77 8.94 -4.33 -9.16
N GLN A 78 9.98 -3.94 -8.42
CA GLN A 78 9.91 -3.85 -6.96
C GLN A 78 8.92 -2.76 -6.52
N GLN A 79 8.95 -1.58 -7.13
CA GLN A 79 8.00 -0.49 -6.85
C GLN A 79 6.54 -0.92 -7.10
N HIS A 80 6.29 -1.66 -8.18
CA HIS A 80 4.97 -2.22 -8.47
C HIS A 80 4.52 -3.23 -7.41
N THR A 81 5.40 -4.10 -6.93
CA THR A 81 5.11 -5.02 -5.81
C THR A 81 4.80 -4.23 -4.54
N ASP A 82 5.65 -3.27 -4.18
CA ASP A 82 5.51 -2.42 -3.00
C ASP A 82 4.18 -1.64 -2.99
N MET A 83 3.77 -1.13 -4.16
CA MET A 83 2.48 -0.48 -4.36
C MET A 83 1.32 -1.44 -4.13
N ASN A 84 1.38 -2.65 -4.68
CA ASN A 84 0.32 -3.65 -4.54
C ASN A 84 0.18 -4.12 -3.09
N ASP A 85 1.28 -4.38 -2.41
CA ASP A 85 1.27 -4.83 -1.02
C ASP A 85 0.67 -3.75 -0.10
N ALA A 86 1.13 -2.49 -0.24
CA ALA A 86 0.58 -1.37 0.52
C ALA A 86 -0.90 -1.14 0.21
N GLY A 87 -1.28 -1.18 -1.08
CA GLY A 87 -2.66 -0.98 -1.49
C GLY A 87 -3.60 -2.08 -0.99
N ASN A 88 -3.17 -3.35 -1.01
CA ASN A 88 -3.95 -4.48 -0.47
C ASN A 88 -4.14 -4.36 1.04
N PHE A 89 -3.09 -3.99 1.79
CA PHE A 89 -3.19 -3.72 3.22
C PHE A 89 -4.22 -2.63 3.52
N LEU A 90 -4.16 -1.51 2.78
CA LEU A 90 -5.11 -0.40 2.96
C LEU A 90 -6.55 -0.79 2.62
N ILE A 91 -6.74 -1.63 1.60
CA ILE A 91 -8.05 -2.18 1.23
C ILE A 91 -8.65 -3.03 2.36
N GLU A 92 -7.83 -3.80 3.06
CA GLU A 92 -8.27 -4.67 4.15
C GLU A 92 -8.57 -3.90 5.45
N THR A 93 -7.93 -2.74 5.64
CA THR A 93 -7.95 -2.00 6.92
C THR A 93 -8.82 -0.74 6.90
N CYS A 94 -9.05 -0.13 5.73
CA CYS A 94 -9.88 1.06 5.59
C CYS A 94 -11.37 0.72 5.44
N ASP A 95 -12.23 1.74 5.54
CA ASP A 95 -13.66 1.58 5.31
C ASP A 95 -13.98 1.27 3.84
N GLU A 96 -15.20 0.77 3.60
CA GLU A 96 -15.64 0.29 2.29
C GLU A 96 -15.53 1.33 1.18
N SER A 97 -15.73 2.62 1.49
CA SER A 97 -15.64 3.67 0.47
C SER A 97 -14.21 3.81 -0.02
N VAL A 98 -13.27 3.96 0.92
CA VAL A 98 -11.84 4.09 0.64
C VAL A 98 -11.30 2.83 -0.05
N SER A 99 -11.68 1.65 0.45
CA SER A 99 -11.25 0.37 -0.12
C SER A 99 -11.74 0.16 -1.55
N ARG A 100 -12.93 0.66 -1.89
CA ARG A 100 -13.44 0.63 -3.28
C ARG A 100 -12.60 1.51 -4.21
N ASP A 101 -12.26 2.72 -3.78
CA ASP A 101 -11.47 3.66 -4.59
C ASP A 101 -10.05 3.11 -4.83
N LEU A 102 -9.42 2.57 -3.78
CA LEU A 102 -8.12 1.89 -3.87
C LEU A 102 -8.13 0.71 -4.84
N LYS A 103 -9.17 -0.15 -4.77
CA LYS A 103 -9.33 -1.28 -5.71
C LYS A 103 -9.41 -0.80 -7.15
N GLN A 104 -10.14 0.29 -7.41
CA GLN A 104 -10.27 0.83 -8.75
C GLN A 104 -8.93 1.38 -9.26
N GLN A 105 -8.19 2.12 -8.44
CA GLN A 105 -6.88 2.65 -8.81
C GLN A 105 -5.88 1.52 -9.07
N LEU A 106 -5.77 0.53 -8.17
CA LEU A 106 -4.91 -0.63 -8.37
C LEU A 106 -5.25 -1.40 -9.64
N LEU A 107 -6.54 -1.62 -9.92
CA LEU A 107 -6.98 -2.30 -11.13
C LEU A 107 -6.46 -1.60 -12.39
N LEU A 108 -6.56 -0.27 -12.45
CA LEU A 108 -6.10 0.53 -13.58
C LEU A 108 -4.58 0.48 -13.73
N LEU A 109 -3.82 0.70 -12.65
CA LEU A 109 -2.36 0.69 -12.70
C LEU A 109 -1.82 -0.69 -13.05
N ASN A 110 -2.35 -1.75 -12.43
CA ASN A 110 -1.95 -3.12 -12.72
C ASN A 110 -2.31 -3.53 -14.15
N GLY A 111 -3.42 -2.99 -14.69
CA GLY A 111 -3.81 -3.14 -16.09
C GLY A 111 -2.77 -2.55 -17.03
N ARG A 112 -2.43 -1.27 -16.86
CA ARG A 112 -1.40 -0.57 -17.65
C ARG A 112 -0.05 -1.27 -17.58
N TRP A 113 0.37 -1.64 -16.37
CA TRP A 113 1.62 -2.38 -16.15
C TRP A 113 1.65 -3.69 -16.94
N ARG A 114 0.57 -4.48 -16.88
CA ARG A 114 0.46 -5.73 -17.63
C ARG A 114 0.53 -5.50 -19.14
N GLU A 115 -0.20 -4.52 -19.66
CA GLU A 115 -0.19 -4.19 -21.08
C GLU A 115 1.20 -3.76 -21.57
N LEU A 116 1.90 -2.93 -20.79
CA LEU A 116 3.27 -2.53 -21.08
C LEU A 116 4.19 -3.75 -21.17
N PHE A 117 4.14 -4.66 -20.19
CA PHE A 117 4.96 -5.87 -20.20
C PHE A 117 4.66 -6.81 -21.38
N VAL A 118 3.39 -6.92 -21.77
CA VAL A 118 3.01 -7.66 -22.98
C VAL A 118 3.64 -7.03 -24.21
N LYS A 119 3.56 -5.70 -24.35
CA LYS A 119 4.15 -4.98 -25.49
C LYS A 119 5.67 -5.09 -25.51
N VAL A 120 6.35 -4.91 -24.37
CA VAL A 120 7.81 -5.09 -24.27
C VAL A 120 8.23 -6.49 -24.69
N LYS A 121 7.53 -7.54 -24.24
CA LYS A 121 7.82 -8.93 -24.61
C LYS A 121 7.56 -9.26 -26.09
N HIS A 122 6.58 -8.61 -26.74
CA HIS A 122 6.27 -8.84 -28.16
C HIS A 122 7.15 -8.01 -29.11
N VAL A 123 7.58 -6.81 -28.68
CA VAL A 123 8.31 -5.85 -29.52
C VAL A 123 9.82 -6.08 -29.50
N GLY A 124 10.36 -6.65 -28.43
CA GLY A 124 11.75 -7.02 -28.34
C GLY A 124 11.92 -8.31 -27.58
N HIS A 125 12.61 -9.28 -28.19
CA HIS A 125 13.37 -10.25 -27.42
C HIS A 125 14.43 -9.48 -26.61
N ILE A 126 14.03 -9.01 -25.43
CA ILE A 126 14.95 -8.76 -24.31
C ILE A 126 15.01 -10.04 -23.49
#